data_AF-A0A7C6AMT8-F1
#
_entry.id   AF-A0A7C6AMT8-F1
#
_cell.length_a   1.000
_cell.length_b   1.000
_cell.length_c   1.000
_cell.angle_alpha   90.00
_cell.angle_beta   90.00
_cell.angle_gamma   90.00
#
_symmetry.space_group_name_H-M   'P 1'
#
loop_
_entity.id
_entity.type
_entity.pdbx_description
1 polymer ?
#
loop_
_entity_poly.entity_id
_entity_poly.type
_entity_poly.pdbx_seq_one_letter_code
_entity_poly.pdbx_strand_id
1 'polypeptide(L)'
;MLISNRELFKIIFKNIGKKGFLKILIQSTKVKQINQFYAKHEQDNSETFIQAVLNKANIRFSFNTQELNRIPTQRPFIVIANHPFGGIDGLILYKIFSIQRNDIKIMASHSPHLVLVYSLSFPTSRKYVC
;
A
#
# COMPACT_ATOMS: atom_id res chain seq x y z
N MET A 1 -6.85 -7.91 2.33
CA MET A 1 -7.99 -8.67 1.79
C MET A 1 -7.46 -9.66 0.75
N LEU A 2 -7.05 -10.85 1.18
CA LEU A 2 -6.68 -11.94 0.28
C LEU A 2 -7.97 -12.55 -0.24
N ILE A 3 -8.26 -12.35 -1.53
CA ILE A 3 -9.39 -13.00 -2.18
C ILE A 3 -9.13 -14.51 -2.17
N SER A 4 -9.92 -15.23 -1.37
CA SER A 4 -9.85 -16.68 -1.25
C SER A 4 -10.22 -17.32 -2.58
N ASN A 5 -9.38 -18.25 -3.04
CA ASN A 5 -9.57 -18.98 -4.30
C ASN A 5 -10.96 -19.63 -4.42
N ARG A 6 -11.65 -19.91 -3.30
CA ARG A 6 -12.98 -20.54 -3.27
C ARG A 6 -14.13 -19.60 -3.65
N GLU A 7 -14.10 -18.35 -3.18
CA GLU A 7 -15.11 -17.32 -3.51
C GLU A 7 -15.02 -16.94 -5.00
N LEU A 8 -13.77 -16.82 -5.49
CA LEU A 8 -13.50 -16.65 -6.92
C LEU A 8 -14.06 -17.82 -7.74
N PHE A 9 -13.88 -19.05 -7.26
CA PHE A 9 -14.35 -20.28 -7.92
C PHE A 9 -15.87 -20.36 -8.08
N LYS A 10 -16.63 -19.86 -7.09
CA LYS A 10 -18.09 -19.93 -7.08
C LYS A 10 -18.71 -18.99 -8.11
N ILE A 11 -18.15 -17.80 -8.27
CA ILE A 11 -18.55 -16.81 -9.30
C ILE A 11 -18.12 -17.29 -10.69
N ILE A 12 -16.94 -17.92 -10.78
CA ILE A 12 -16.44 -18.56 -12.00
C ILE A 12 -17.35 -19.72 -12.43
N PHE A 13 -17.86 -20.54 -11.52
CA PHE A 13 -18.59 -21.75 -11.90
C PHE A 13 -19.89 -21.46 -12.67
N LYS A 14 -20.55 -20.33 -12.39
CA LYS A 14 -21.87 -19.95 -12.91
C LYS A 14 -21.90 -19.62 -14.42
N ASN A 15 -20.78 -19.34 -15.09
CA ASN A 15 -20.72 -19.00 -16.53
C ASN A 15 -19.73 -19.85 -17.34
N ILE A 16 -20.10 -21.11 -17.58
CA ILE A 16 -19.24 -22.20 -18.11
C ILE A 16 -18.61 -21.93 -19.49
N GLY A 17 -19.26 -21.17 -20.39
CA GLY A 17 -18.80 -21.03 -21.79
C GLY A 17 -17.60 -20.08 -22.04
N LYS A 18 -17.25 -19.18 -21.09
CA LYS A 18 -16.19 -18.15 -21.29
C LYS A 18 -14.85 -18.49 -20.60
N LYS A 19 -14.72 -19.67 -19.99
CA LYS A 19 -13.70 -19.99 -18.96
C LYS A 19 -12.26 -20.22 -19.47
N GLY A 20 -12.05 -20.84 -20.63
CA GLY A 20 -10.68 -21.09 -21.12
C GLY A 20 -9.96 -19.80 -21.49
N PHE A 21 -10.63 -18.97 -22.28
CA PHE A 21 -10.15 -17.66 -22.73
C PHE A 21 -9.94 -16.69 -21.57
N LEU A 22 -10.87 -16.62 -20.62
CA LEU A 22 -10.80 -15.68 -19.49
C LEU A 22 -9.68 -16.03 -18.50
N LYS A 23 -9.46 -17.33 -18.24
CA LYS A 23 -8.37 -17.80 -17.38
C LYS A 23 -7.00 -17.51 -18.01
N ILE A 24 -6.88 -17.73 -19.32
CA ILE A 24 -5.65 -17.43 -20.08
C ILE A 24 -5.39 -15.92 -20.08
N LEU A 25 -6.40 -15.08 -20.37
CA LEU A 25 -6.27 -13.61 -20.36
C LEU A 25 -5.82 -13.04 -19.01
N ILE A 26 -6.42 -13.49 -17.91
CA ILE A 26 -6.10 -13.01 -16.56
C ILE A 26 -4.71 -13.51 -16.12
N GLN A 27 -4.35 -14.74 -16.48
CA GLN A 27 -3.01 -15.27 -16.23
C GLN A 27 -1.94 -14.70 -17.18
N SER A 28 -2.30 -14.07 -18.31
CA SER A 28 -1.32 -13.86 -19.38
C SER A 28 -0.38 -12.67 -19.20
N THR A 29 -0.66 -11.67 -18.35
CA THR A 29 0.24 -10.50 -18.38
C THR A 29 0.40 -9.74 -17.07
N LYS A 30 -0.65 -9.12 -16.54
CA LYS A 30 -0.46 -8.15 -15.43
C LYS A 30 -0.27 -8.79 -14.06
N VAL A 31 -1.03 -9.84 -13.74
CA VAL A 31 -0.93 -10.52 -12.43
C VAL A 31 0.41 -11.25 -12.29
N LYS A 32 0.89 -11.92 -13.36
CA LYS A 32 2.21 -12.56 -13.36
C LYS A 32 3.34 -11.55 -13.14
N GLN A 33 3.28 -10.40 -13.81
CA GLN A 33 4.28 -9.34 -13.62
C GLN A 33 4.29 -8.77 -12.21
N ILE A 34 3.12 -8.62 -11.57
CA ILE A 34 3.01 -8.18 -10.18
C ILE A 34 3.60 -9.25 -9.25
N ASN A 35 3.25 -10.52 -9.44
CA ASN A 35 3.76 -11.61 -8.60
C ASN A 35 5.28 -11.78 -8.74
N GLN A 36 5.81 -11.69 -9.96
CA GLN A 36 7.26 -11.72 -10.21
C GLN A 36 7.96 -10.52 -9.57
N PHE A 37 7.36 -9.33 -9.66
CA PHE A 37 7.89 -8.14 -9.01
C PHE A 37 7.90 -8.31 -7.48
N TYR A 38 6.81 -8.83 -6.90
CA TYR A 38 6.71 -9.09 -5.47
C TYR A 38 7.75 -10.12 -5.01
N ALA A 39 7.86 -11.26 -5.69
CA ALA A 39 8.84 -12.30 -5.39
C ALA A 39 10.30 -11.78 -5.46
N LYS A 40 10.59 -10.87 -6.39
CA LYS A 40 11.92 -10.26 -6.51
C LYS A 40 12.28 -9.34 -5.34
N HIS A 41 11.29 -8.73 -4.69
CA HIS A 41 11.49 -7.76 -3.60
C HIS A 41 10.94 -8.30 -2.26
N GLU A 42 10.77 -9.62 -2.13
CA GLU A 42 10.23 -10.26 -0.93
C GLU A 42 11.14 -10.08 0.29
N GLN A 43 12.46 -10.04 0.07
CA GLN A 43 13.46 -9.83 1.11
C GLN A 43 13.79 -8.35 1.35
N ASP A 44 13.22 -7.44 0.56
CA ASP A 44 13.49 -6.03 0.71
C ASP A 44 12.83 -5.49 1.98
N ASN A 45 13.52 -4.57 2.64
CA ASN A 45 12.88 -3.78 3.68
C ASN A 45 11.78 -2.90 3.07
N SER A 46 10.87 -2.41 3.91
CA SER A 46 9.71 -1.63 3.47
C SER A 46 10.10 -0.40 2.62
N GLU A 47 11.23 0.22 2.94
CA GLU A 47 11.68 1.43 2.24
C GLU A 47 12.18 1.13 0.83
N THR A 48 13.02 0.11 0.67
CA THR A 48 13.54 -0.37 -0.62
C THR A 48 12.39 -0.86 -1.50
N PHE A 49 11.45 -1.62 -0.93
CA PHE A 49 10.28 -2.09 -1.65
C PHE A 49 9.44 -0.94 -2.19
N ILE A 50 9.11 0.05 -1.34
CA ILE A 50 8.32 1.22 -1.75
C ILE A 50 9.03 2.00 -2.85
N GLN A 51 10.35 2.20 -2.72
CA GLN A 51 11.14 2.88 -3.74
C GLN A 51 11.10 2.12 -5.08
N ALA A 52 11.21 0.79 -5.05
CA ALA A 52 11.11 -0.04 -6.24
C ALA A 52 9.73 0.06 -6.92
N VAL A 53 8.65 0.12 -6.12
CA VAL A 53 7.29 0.32 -6.63
C VAL A 53 7.17 1.68 -7.34
N LEU A 54 7.64 2.76 -6.69
CA LEU A 54 7.59 4.11 -7.27
C LEU A 54 8.42 4.21 -8.55
N ASN A 55 9.61 3.61 -8.56
CA ASN A 55 10.48 3.55 -9.74
C ASN A 55 9.82 2.79 -10.88
N LYS A 56 9.22 1.61 -10.61
CA LYS A 56 8.51 0.82 -11.62
C LYS A 56 7.28 1.55 -12.19
N ALA A 57 6.63 2.37 -11.37
CA ALA A 57 5.52 3.21 -11.77
C ALA A 57 5.96 4.52 -12.46
N ASN A 58 7.27 4.79 -12.57
CA ASN A 58 7.84 6.05 -13.07
C ASN A 58 7.31 7.29 -12.33
N ILE A 59 7.08 7.16 -11.02
CA ILE A 59 6.52 8.23 -10.19
C ILE A 59 7.65 9.00 -9.54
N ARG A 60 7.62 10.32 -9.73
CA ARG A 60 8.49 11.28 -9.04
C ARG A 60 7.60 12.17 -8.20
N PHE A 61 7.98 12.38 -6.96
CA PHE A 61 7.29 13.27 -6.03
C PHE A 61 8.29 14.25 -5.43
N SER A 62 7.80 15.42 -5.06
CA SER A 62 8.53 16.44 -4.31
C SER A 62 7.69 16.87 -3.11
N PHE A 63 8.35 17.26 -2.05
CA PHE A 63 7.70 17.74 -0.84
C PHE A 63 8.53 18.86 -0.21
N ASN A 64 7.88 19.71 0.58
CA ASN A 64 8.56 20.77 1.31
C ASN A 64 9.16 20.20 2.61
N THR A 65 10.48 20.26 2.74
CA THR A 65 11.20 19.82 3.94
C THR A 65 10.87 20.67 5.17
N GLN A 66 10.48 21.94 4.99
CA GLN A 66 10.05 22.80 6.10
C GLN A 66 8.72 22.35 6.70
N GLU A 67 7.79 21.86 5.87
CA GLU A 67 6.51 21.31 6.34
C GLU A 67 6.72 19.99 7.09
N LEU A 68 7.67 19.17 6.62
CA LEU A 68 8.04 17.93 7.31
C LEU A 68 8.53 18.23 8.75
N ASN A 69 9.38 19.25 8.93
CA ASN A 69 9.88 19.64 10.24
C ASN A 69 8.80 20.09 11.24
N ARG A 70 7.58 20.43 10.79
CA ARG A 70 6.46 20.78 11.69
C ARG A 70 5.85 19.57 12.37
N ILE A 71 6.17 18.36 11.92
CA ILE A 71 5.62 17.12 12.45
C ILE A 71 6.21 16.83 13.83
N PRO A 72 5.38 16.52 14.84
CA PRO A 72 5.87 16.17 16.17
C PRO A 72 6.77 14.92 16.16
N THR A 73 8.04 15.09 16.53
CA THR A 73 9.04 14.01 16.57
C THR A 73 8.90 13.06 17.76
N GLN A 74 8.20 13.48 18.81
CA GLN A 74 8.07 12.70 20.06
C GLN A 74 6.62 12.55 20.56
N ARG A 75 5.65 13.22 19.92
CA ARG A 75 4.24 13.17 20.34
C ARG A 75 3.38 12.46 19.29
N PRO A 76 2.31 11.76 19.69
CA PRO A 76 1.33 11.21 18.76
C PRO A 76 0.69 12.33 17.92
N PHE A 77 0.40 12.04 16.66
CA PHE A 77 -0.34 12.93 15.77
C PHE A 77 -1.17 12.12 14.79
N ILE A 78 -2.17 12.79 14.20
CA ILE A 78 -3.00 12.25 13.11
C ILE A 78 -2.87 13.23 11.94
N VAL A 79 -2.55 12.69 10.77
CA VAL A 79 -2.57 13.40 9.49
C VAL A 79 -3.81 12.97 8.74
N ILE A 80 -4.52 13.96 8.25
CA ILE A 80 -5.67 13.80 7.36
C ILE A 80 -5.22 14.32 6.01
N ALA A 81 -5.05 13.43 5.04
CA ALA A 81 -4.66 13.78 3.69
C ALA A 81 -5.77 13.45 2.70
N ASN A 82 -6.01 14.36 1.76
CA ASN A 82 -6.76 13.99 0.56
C ASN A 82 -5.85 13.14 -0.33
N HIS A 83 -6.42 12.13 -0.99
CA HIS A 83 -5.63 11.21 -1.81
C HIS A 83 -6.41 10.85 -3.08
N PRO A 84 -6.38 11.67 -4.13
CA PRO A 84 -7.15 11.38 -5.35
C PRO A 84 -6.75 10.07 -6.03
N PHE A 85 -5.51 9.59 -5.87
CA PHE A 85 -4.99 8.42 -6.60
C PHE A 85 -4.99 7.06 -5.85
N GLY A 86 -5.75 6.93 -4.75
CA GLY A 86 -5.93 5.69 -3.97
C GLY A 86 -4.72 5.14 -3.18
N GLY A 87 -3.96 4.19 -3.76
CA GLY A 87 -2.92 3.45 -3.02
C GLY A 87 -1.51 4.03 -3.12
N ILE A 88 -1.25 4.81 -4.18
CA ILE A 88 0.09 5.31 -4.51
C ILE A 88 0.51 6.46 -3.60
N ASP A 89 -0.29 7.52 -3.47
CA ASP A 89 -0.04 8.62 -2.53
C ASP A 89 0.03 8.10 -1.07
N GLY A 90 -0.53 6.94 -0.72
CA GLY A 90 -0.39 6.28 0.58
C GLY A 90 1.03 5.76 0.78
N LEU A 91 1.63 5.19 -0.27
CA LEU A 91 3.05 4.81 -0.27
C LEU A 91 3.97 6.06 -0.25
N ILE A 92 3.59 7.12 -0.95
CA ILE A 92 4.34 8.38 -0.95
C ILE A 92 4.29 9.03 0.43
N LEU A 93 3.10 9.13 1.04
CA LEU A 93 2.92 9.66 2.39
C LEU A 93 3.69 8.82 3.42
N TYR A 94 3.61 7.49 3.33
CA TYR A 94 4.44 6.61 4.15
C TYR A 94 5.92 6.97 4.02
N LYS A 95 6.44 7.01 2.79
CA LYS A 95 7.86 7.30 2.51
C LYS A 95 8.27 8.67 3.05
N ILE A 96 7.46 9.71 2.89
CA ILE A 96 7.73 11.06 3.39
C ILE A 96 7.81 11.06 4.91
N PHE A 97 6.81 10.50 5.59
CA PHE A 97 6.78 10.50 7.05
C PHE A 97 7.86 9.58 7.65
N SER A 98 8.18 8.47 6.97
CA SER A 98 9.24 7.55 7.39
C SER A 98 10.64 8.19 7.45
N ILE A 99 10.86 9.32 6.78
CA ILE A 99 12.13 10.07 6.88
C ILE A 99 12.36 10.57 8.31
N GLN A 100 11.31 10.96 9.02
CA GLN A 100 11.42 11.57 10.33
C GLN A 100 11.11 10.60 11.47
N ARG A 101 10.29 9.57 11.23
CA ARG A 101 9.90 8.59 12.25
C ARG A 101 9.60 7.21 11.66
N ASN A 102 9.98 6.15 12.35
CA ASN A 102 9.76 4.77 11.89
C ASN A 102 8.51 4.10 12.48
N ASP A 103 7.73 4.79 13.32
CA ASP A 103 6.59 4.26 14.07
C ASP A 103 5.22 4.62 13.50
N ILE A 104 5.15 4.79 12.18
CA ILE A 104 3.95 5.26 11.47
C ILE A 104 3.03 4.10 11.12
N LYS A 105 1.72 4.32 11.30
CA LYS A 105 0.68 3.41 10.82
C LYS A 105 -0.26 4.15 9.88
N ILE A 106 -0.66 3.47 8.82
CA ILE A 106 -1.58 4.00 7.80
C ILE A 106 -2.87 3.21 7.86
N MET A 107 -3.99 3.92 8.02
CA MET A 107 -5.32 3.38 7.85
C MET A 107 -5.89 3.92 6.54
N ALA A 108 -6.07 3.00 5.59
CA ALA A 108 -6.79 3.27 4.35
C ALA A 108 -8.27 2.94 4.55
N SER A 109 -9.13 3.87 4.13
CA SER A 109 -10.57 3.62 4.03
C SER A 109 -10.91 3.02 2.66
N HIS A 110 -12.08 2.39 2.53
CA HIS A 110 -12.55 1.86 1.24
C HIS A 110 -12.75 2.96 0.19
N SER A 111 -12.96 4.21 0.64
CA SER A 111 -13.11 5.35 -0.25
C SER A 111 -11.74 5.92 -0.59
N PRO A 112 -11.42 6.14 -1.87
CA PRO A 112 -10.09 6.59 -2.27
C PRO A 112 -9.74 7.98 -1.73
N HIS A 113 -10.71 8.80 -1.34
CA HIS A 113 -10.52 10.22 -1.10
C HIS A 113 -9.80 10.58 0.21
N LEU A 114 -9.73 9.69 1.20
CA LEU A 114 -9.20 10.00 2.53
C LEU A 114 -8.31 8.89 3.07
N VAL A 115 -7.10 9.28 3.48
CA VAL A 115 -6.17 8.44 4.25
C VAL A 115 -5.91 9.11 5.59
N LEU A 116 -6.01 8.30 6.65
CA LEU A 116 -5.57 8.68 7.99
C LEU A 116 -4.22 8.05 8.26
N VAL A 117 -3.21 8.88 8.47
CA VAL A 117 -1.91 8.44 8.97
C VAL A 117 -1.84 8.83 10.44
N TYR A 118 -1.49 7.90 11.31
CA TYR A 118 -1.32 8.22 12.73
C TYR A 118 -0.03 7.62 13.25
N SER A 119 0.65 8.38 14.11
CA SER A 119 1.82 7.91 14.86
C SER A 119 1.39 7.56 16.28
N LEU A 120 1.64 6.31 16.68
CA LEU A 120 1.38 5.83 18.02
C LEU A 120 2.68 5.88 18.83
N SER A 121 2.92 6.98 19.55
CA SER A 121 3.91 6.95 20.63
C SER A 121 3.27 6.31 21.87
N PHE A 122 3.15 4.99 21.88
CA PHE A 122 2.83 4.23 23.09
C PHE A 122 4.13 3.60 23.64
N PRO A 123 4.39 3.67 24.95
CA PRO A 123 5.44 2.86 25.54
C PRO A 123 5.11 1.39 25.27
N THR A 124 6.11 0.66 24.81
CA THR A 124 6.17 -0.78 24.58
C THR A 124 5.15 -1.58 25.42
N SER A 125 4.22 -2.31 24.76
CA SER A 125 3.68 -3.63 25.20
C SER A 125 2.29 -4.03 24.70
N ARG A 126 1.58 -3.29 23.82
CA ARG A 126 0.32 -3.82 23.24
C ARG A 126 0.34 -3.93 21.74
N LYS A 127 0.61 -5.17 21.28
CA LYS A 127 0.32 -5.65 19.94
C LYS A 127 -1.20 -5.61 19.73
N TYR A 128 -1.69 -4.58 19.05
CA TYR A 128 -2.96 -4.68 18.36
C TYR A 128 -2.67 -5.17 16.95
N VAL A 129 -2.99 -6.45 16.75
CA VAL A 129 -3.09 -7.13 15.46
C VAL A 129 -4.16 -6.38 14.66
N CYS A 130 -3.77 -5.87 13.50
CA CYS A 130 -4.71 -5.46 12.45
C CYS A 130 -5.00 -6.65 11.55
#